data_AF-A0A927GA35-F1
#
_entry.id   AF-A0A927GA35-F1
#
_cell.length_a   1.000
_cell.length_b   1.000
_cell.length_c   1.000
_cell.angle_alpha   90.00
_cell.angle_beta   90.00
_cell.angle_gamma   90.00
#
_symmetry.space_group_name_H-M   'P 1'
#
loop_
_entity.id
_entity.type
_entity.pdbx_description
1 polymer ?
#
loop_
_entity_poly.entity_id
_entity_poly.type
_entity_poly.pdbx_seq_one_letter_code
_entity_poly.pdbx_strand_id
1 'polypeptide(L)'
;MKQTEIILGGGLAIYFYLEAEDTNQQLTMFKVVIHPNARVPAAHYHQHFDETIYCLKGLIHFTIDGNPVELRAGDYYFIPRGTPHGFVNKTQETVEMLCYVTPGVFSSAYFKEIAAVLNAGGPPDMQQLKAIMLRHGLVPVPAAL
;
A
#
# COMPACT_ATOMS: atom_id res chain seq x y z
N MET A 1 -9.77 12.49 17.08
CA MET A 1 -9.43 11.07 16.85
C MET A 1 -7.93 10.99 16.56
N LYS A 2 -7.20 10.01 17.12
CA LYS A 2 -5.74 9.92 16.93
C LYS A 2 -5.45 9.08 15.69
N GLN A 3 -4.84 9.70 14.69
CA GLN A 3 -4.36 9.06 13.47
C GLN A 3 -3.11 8.24 13.80
N THR A 4 -3.09 6.96 13.44
CA THR A 4 -1.86 6.14 13.58
C THR A 4 -0.97 6.41 12.38
N GLU A 5 0.23 6.94 12.62
CA GLU A 5 1.27 7.14 11.61
C GLU A 5 2.28 5.98 11.67
N ILE A 6 2.59 5.43 10.50
CA ILE A 6 3.59 4.36 10.34
C ILE A 6 4.51 4.76 9.20
N ILE A 7 5.80 4.94 9.51
CA ILE A 7 6.82 5.25 8.51
C ILE A 7 7.47 3.95 8.07
N LEU A 8 7.39 3.65 6.78
CA LEU A 8 8.15 2.57 6.17
C LEU A 8 9.46 3.13 5.64
N GLY A 9 10.55 2.38 5.79
CA GLY A 9 11.80 2.69 5.11
C GLY A 9 11.59 2.86 3.60
N GLY A 10 12.38 3.72 2.96
CA GLY A 10 12.29 3.97 1.51
C GLY A 10 11.28 5.05 1.08
N GLY A 11 10.81 5.90 2.00
CA GLY A 11 10.07 7.11 1.67
C GLY A 11 8.55 6.96 1.58
N LEU A 12 7.98 6.01 2.32
CA LEU A 12 6.52 5.85 2.45
C LEU A 12 6.08 6.14 3.88
N ALA A 13 5.00 6.90 4.04
CA ALA A 13 4.31 7.07 5.33
C ALA A 13 2.83 6.71 5.18
N ILE A 14 2.33 5.89 6.12
CA ILE A 14 0.96 5.39 6.14
C ILE A 14 0.23 6.02 7.31
N TYR A 15 -0.97 6.51 7.06
CA TYR A 15 -1.81 7.15 8.06
C TYR A 15 -3.18 6.49 8.09
N PHE A 16 -3.48 5.77 9.16
CA PHE A 16 -4.78 5.12 9.33
C PHE A 16 -5.83 6.12 9.81
N TYR A 17 -6.96 6.15 9.11
CA TYR A 17 -8.14 6.94 9.45
C TYR A 17 -9.26 6.09 10.04
N LEU A 18 -9.47 4.90 9.47
CA LEU A 18 -10.42 3.90 9.96
C LEU A 18 -9.76 2.53 9.87
N GLU A 19 -9.76 1.80 10.98
CA GLU A 19 -9.42 0.38 11.02
C GLU A 19 -10.68 -0.47 10.78
N ALA A 20 -10.50 -1.76 10.52
CA ALA A 20 -11.60 -2.70 10.37
C ALA A 20 -12.55 -2.69 11.57
N GLU A 21 -12.02 -2.54 12.79
CA GLU A 21 -12.78 -2.47 14.03
C GLU A 21 -13.67 -1.21 14.11
N ASP A 22 -13.25 -0.10 13.51
CA ASP A 22 -14.01 1.16 13.50
C ASP A 22 -15.26 1.08 12.60
N THR A 23 -15.31 0.10 11.69
CA THR A 23 -16.30 0.04 10.61
C THR A 23 -17.16 -1.22 10.64
N ASN A 24 -17.17 -1.97 11.76
CA ASN A 24 -17.81 -3.29 11.84
C ASN A 24 -17.31 -4.24 10.74
N GLN A 25 -16.00 -4.20 10.47
CA GLN A 25 -15.30 -5.04 9.50
C GLN A 25 -15.72 -4.79 8.05
N GLN A 26 -16.36 -3.65 7.77
CA GLN A 26 -16.84 -3.32 6.42
C GLN A 26 -15.73 -2.73 5.55
N LEU A 27 -14.85 -1.90 6.12
CA LEU A 27 -13.73 -1.30 5.38
C LEU A 27 -12.57 -0.90 6.29
N THR A 28 -11.39 -0.78 5.70
CA THR A 28 -10.24 -0.08 6.28
C THR A 28 -9.88 1.09 5.39
N MET A 29 -9.59 2.25 5.96
CA MET A 29 -9.25 3.47 5.22
C MET A 29 -7.95 4.08 5.75
N PHE A 30 -6.99 4.29 4.86
CA PHE A 30 -5.70 4.89 5.20
C PHE A 30 -5.17 5.75 4.06
N LYS A 31 -4.42 6.78 4.41
CA LYS A 31 -3.67 7.61 3.46
C LYS A 31 -2.24 7.07 3.33
N VAL A 32 -1.75 7.05 2.10
CA VAL A 32 -0.35 6.79 1.77
C VAL A 32 0.29 8.08 1.28
N VAL A 33 1.42 8.45 1.87
CA VAL A 33 2.29 9.53 1.40
C VAL A 33 3.53 8.89 0.78
N ILE A 34 3.83 9.25 -0.46
CA ILE A 34 4.88 8.64 -1.28
C ILE A 34 5.85 9.73 -1.72
N HIS A 35 7.05 9.73 -1.15
CA HIS A 35 8.10 10.68 -1.51
C HIS A 35 8.69 10.41 -2.91
N PRO A 36 9.41 11.38 -3.50
CA PRO A 36 10.07 11.21 -4.79
C PRO A 36 10.91 9.93 -4.86
N ASN A 37 10.79 9.20 -5.98
CA ASN A 37 11.48 7.94 -6.27
C ASN A 37 11.11 6.75 -5.36
N ALA A 38 10.22 6.94 -4.37
CA ALA A 38 9.71 5.86 -3.55
C ALA A 38 8.81 4.93 -4.36
N ARG A 39 8.74 3.66 -3.93
CA ARG A 39 7.98 2.60 -4.59
C ARG A 39 7.39 1.66 -3.56
N VAL A 40 6.35 0.92 -3.95
CA VAL A 40 5.88 -0.20 -3.14
C VAL A 40 7.03 -1.20 -2.92
N PRO A 41 7.24 -1.74 -1.70
CA PRO A 41 8.37 -2.65 -1.45
C PRO A 41 8.37 -3.92 -2.32
N ALA A 42 7.18 -4.42 -2.65
CA ALA A 42 6.99 -5.53 -3.57
C ALA A 42 5.67 -5.35 -4.32
N ALA A 43 5.68 -5.60 -5.64
CA ALA A 43 4.44 -5.81 -6.39
C ALA A 43 3.72 -7.02 -5.82
N HIS A 44 2.40 -6.95 -5.72
CA HIS A 44 1.59 -7.98 -5.06
C HIS A 44 0.15 -7.98 -5.53
N TYR A 45 -0.61 -8.99 -5.14
CA TYR A 45 -2.07 -8.97 -5.17
C TYR A 45 -2.63 -9.30 -3.79
N HIS A 46 -3.90 -8.96 -3.57
CA HIS A 46 -4.62 -9.27 -2.35
C HIS A 46 -5.47 -10.53 -2.54
N GLN A 47 -5.49 -11.44 -1.56
CA GLN A 47 -6.26 -12.68 -1.68
C GLN A 47 -7.74 -12.51 -1.34
N HIS A 48 -8.05 -11.65 -0.38
CA HIS A 48 -9.35 -11.65 0.31
C HIS A 48 -10.06 -10.30 0.32
N PHE A 49 -9.46 -9.28 -0.27
CA PHE A 49 -9.97 -7.92 -0.25
C PHE A 49 -9.62 -7.17 -1.52
N ASP A 50 -10.49 -6.25 -1.91
CA ASP A 50 -10.30 -5.34 -3.02
C ASP A 50 -9.73 -4.02 -2.47
N GLU A 51 -9.03 -3.27 -3.32
CA GLU A 51 -8.49 -1.95 -2.97
C GLU A 51 -9.00 -0.88 -3.93
N THR A 52 -9.59 0.19 -3.40
CA THR A 52 -9.85 1.41 -4.18
C THR A 52 -8.80 2.45 -3.82
N ILE A 53 -8.17 3.02 -4.83
CA ILE A 53 -7.16 4.08 -4.67
C ILE A 53 -7.74 5.36 -5.23
N TYR A 54 -7.62 6.45 -4.47
CA TYR A 54 -7.97 7.79 -4.91
C TYR A 54 -6.75 8.70 -4.75
N CYS A 55 -6.26 9.30 -5.84
CA CYS A 55 -5.10 10.18 -5.79
C CYS A 55 -5.54 11.57 -5.29
N LEU A 56 -5.01 11.98 -4.13
CA LEU A 56 -5.32 13.26 -3.51
C LEU A 56 -4.41 14.37 -4.04
N LYS A 57 -3.15 14.03 -4.34
CA LYS A 57 -2.12 15.00 -4.73
C LYS A 57 -1.03 14.32 -5.57
N GLY A 58 -0.54 15.05 -6.58
CA GLY A 58 0.59 14.64 -7.40
C GLY A 58 0.21 13.71 -8.56
N LEU A 59 1.19 12.98 -9.06
CA LEU A 59 1.07 11.99 -10.13
C LEU A 59 1.79 10.70 -9.71
N ILE A 60 1.08 9.59 -9.74
CA ILE A 60 1.60 8.27 -9.40
C ILE A 60 1.54 7.33 -10.60
N HIS A 61 2.55 6.48 -10.73
CA HIS A 61 2.63 5.49 -11.80
C HIS A 61 2.44 4.11 -11.19
N PHE A 62 1.32 3.50 -11.53
CA PHE A 62 1.03 2.10 -11.25
C PHE A 62 1.40 1.23 -12.44
N THR A 63 1.69 -0.03 -12.13
CA THR A 63 1.45 -1.13 -13.05
C THR A 63 0.37 -2.00 -12.44
N ILE A 64 -0.70 -2.27 -13.20
CA ILE A 64 -1.85 -3.08 -12.77
C ILE A 64 -2.11 -4.11 -13.86
N ASP A 65 -1.98 -5.39 -13.51
CA ASP A 65 -2.18 -6.53 -14.42
C ASP A 65 -1.43 -6.40 -15.77
N GLY A 66 -0.15 -6.02 -15.73
CA GLY A 66 0.68 -5.84 -16.93
C GLY A 66 0.59 -4.44 -17.54
N ASN A 67 -0.40 -3.66 -17.13
CA ASN A 67 -0.72 -2.41 -17.81
C ASN A 67 -0.20 -1.21 -17.01
N PRO A 68 0.50 -0.26 -17.67
CA PRO A 68 0.85 1.00 -17.04
C PRO A 68 -0.40 1.83 -16.83
N VAL A 69 -0.58 2.34 -15.61
CA VAL A 69 -1.69 3.20 -15.21
C VAL A 69 -1.12 4.44 -14.52
N GLU A 70 -1.57 5.63 -14.92
CA GLU A 70 -1.24 6.88 -14.26
C GLU A 70 -2.46 7.42 -13.53
N LEU A 71 -2.30 7.86 -12.28
CA LEU A 71 -3.34 8.57 -11.53
C LEU A 71 -2.82 9.95 -11.10
N ARG A 72 -3.55 10.99 -11.48
CA ARG A 72 -3.34 12.38 -11.04
C ARG A 72 -4.33 12.74 -9.94
N ALA A 73 -4.09 13.85 -9.25
CA ALA A 73 -5.03 14.35 -8.25
C ALA A 73 -6.47 14.41 -8.80
N GLY A 74 -7.40 13.73 -8.14
CA GLY A 74 -8.79 13.59 -8.57
C GLY A 74 -9.12 12.27 -9.28
N ASP A 75 -8.11 11.55 -9.78
CA ASP A 75 -8.28 10.24 -10.39
C ASP A 75 -8.40 9.14 -9.33
N TYR A 76 -9.06 8.05 -9.71
CA TYR A 76 -9.21 6.86 -8.88
C TYR A 76 -9.08 5.59 -9.70
N TYR A 77 -8.80 4.48 -9.02
CA TYR A 77 -8.79 3.15 -9.61
C TYR A 77 -9.31 2.12 -8.62
N PHE A 78 -10.17 1.21 -9.09
CA PHE A 78 -10.60 0.04 -8.32
C PHE A 78 -9.77 -1.16 -8.75
N ILE A 79 -9.05 -1.76 -7.80
CA ILE A 79 -8.20 -2.93 -8.00
C ILE A 79 -8.92 -4.13 -7.38
N PRO A 80 -9.50 -5.03 -8.20
CA PRO A 80 -10.09 -6.26 -7.69
C PRO A 80 -9.02 -7.15 -7.06
N ARG A 81 -9.38 -7.86 -5.99
CA ARG A 81 -8.57 -8.93 -5.40
C ARG A 81 -8.07 -9.90 -6.48
N GLY A 82 -6.88 -10.44 -6.29
CA GLY A 82 -6.22 -11.30 -7.28
C GLY A 82 -5.53 -10.55 -8.43
N THR A 83 -5.77 -9.25 -8.59
CA THR A 83 -5.13 -8.43 -9.63
C THR A 83 -3.75 -7.98 -9.14
N PRO A 84 -2.64 -8.40 -9.79
CA PRO A 84 -1.31 -7.98 -9.36
C PRO A 84 -1.09 -6.50 -9.69
N HIS A 85 -0.54 -5.77 -8.73
CA HIS A 85 -0.31 -4.34 -8.85
C HIS A 85 0.94 -3.89 -8.09
N GLY A 86 1.48 -2.75 -8.49
CA GLY A 86 2.51 -2.04 -7.78
C GLY A 86 2.64 -0.62 -8.27
N PHE A 87 3.29 0.25 -7.48
CA PHE A 87 3.47 1.65 -7.84
C PHE A 87 4.91 2.13 -7.64
N VAL A 88 5.23 3.18 -8.37
CA VAL A 88 6.44 3.98 -8.19
C VAL A 88 6.13 5.45 -8.43
N ASN A 89 6.60 6.31 -7.53
CA ASN A 89 6.59 7.75 -7.76
C ASN A 89 7.83 8.14 -8.57
N LYS A 90 7.68 8.22 -9.90
CA LYS A 90 8.75 8.64 -10.82
C LYS A 90 8.97 10.17 -10.87
N THR A 91 8.23 10.93 -10.07
CA THR A 91 8.27 12.39 -10.08
C THR A 91 9.18 12.95 -9.00
N GLN A 92 9.38 14.27 -9.01
CA GLN A 92 10.10 15.01 -7.97
C GLN A 92 9.17 15.59 -6.89
N GLU A 93 7.88 15.31 -6.97
CA GLU A 93 6.88 15.80 -6.01
C GLU A 93 6.39 14.68 -5.10
N THR A 94 6.03 15.02 -3.87
CA THR A 94 5.35 14.07 -2.97
C THR A 94 3.92 13.80 -3.47
N VAL A 95 3.57 12.53 -3.58
CA VAL A 95 2.21 12.06 -3.90
C VAL A 95 1.47 11.72 -2.61
N GLU A 96 0.17 12.01 -2.56
CA GLU A 96 -0.72 11.53 -1.51
C GLU A 96 -1.89 10.76 -2.14
N MET A 97 -2.21 9.59 -1.59
CA MET A 97 -3.33 8.77 -2.04
C MET A 97 -4.15 8.30 -0.85
N LEU A 98 -5.46 8.18 -1.04
CA LEU A 98 -6.37 7.54 -0.10
C LEU A 98 -6.66 6.13 -0.58
N CYS A 99 -6.45 5.14 0.28
CA CYS A 99 -6.74 3.74 0.01
C CYS A 99 -7.92 3.28 0.86
N TYR A 100 -8.83 2.56 0.21
CA TYR A 100 -9.96 1.88 0.84
C TYR A 100 -9.82 0.38 0.58
N VAL A 101 -9.84 -0.40 1.64
CA VAL A 101 -9.78 -1.86 1.54
C VAL A 101 -11.12 -2.44 1.98
N THR A 102 -11.72 -3.28 1.14
CA THR A 102 -13.02 -3.90 1.39
C THR A 102 -13.02 -5.40 1.08
N PRO A 103 -13.54 -6.27 1.96
CA PRO A 103 -14.02 -5.97 3.31
C PRO A 103 -12.89 -5.51 4.26
N GLY A 104 -13.24 -4.99 5.43
CA GLY A 104 -12.30 -4.58 6.47
C GLY A 104 -11.64 -5.78 7.12
N VAL A 105 -10.65 -6.37 6.43
CA VAL A 105 -9.83 -7.51 6.92
C VAL A 105 -8.34 -7.17 7.01
N PHE A 106 -7.96 -6.03 6.44
CA PHE A 106 -6.60 -5.51 6.46
C PHE A 106 -6.47 -4.41 7.50
N SER A 107 -5.36 -4.33 8.22
CA SER A 107 -5.22 -3.37 9.34
C SER A 107 -3.80 -2.82 9.44
N SER A 108 -3.61 -1.84 10.33
CA SER A 108 -2.28 -1.27 10.61
C SER A 108 -1.26 -2.27 11.14
N ALA A 109 -1.69 -3.44 11.64
CA ALA A 109 -0.80 -4.49 12.11
C ALA A 109 0.21 -4.91 11.03
N TYR A 110 -0.24 -5.06 9.78
CA TYR A 110 0.64 -5.38 8.65
C TYR A 110 1.77 -4.36 8.51
N PHE A 111 1.44 -3.07 8.43
CA PHE A 111 2.46 -2.04 8.22
C PHE A 111 3.38 -1.88 9.42
N LYS A 112 2.90 -2.09 10.66
CA LYS A 112 3.74 -2.11 11.87
C LYS A 112 4.79 -3.21 11.79
N GLU A 113 4.39 -4.42 11.39
CA GLU A 113 5.29 -5.56 11.22
C GLU A 113 6.31 -5.33 10.09
N ILE A 114 5.86 -4.82 8.94
CA ILE A 114 6.76 -4.47 7.83
C ILE A 114 7.75 -3.37 8.25
N ALA A 115 7.28 -2.33 8.94
CA ALA A 115 8.14 -1.25 9.43
C ALA A 115 9.20 -1.77 10.40
N ALA A 116 8.84 -2.70 11.28
CA ALA A 116 9.79 -3.30 12.22
C ALA A 116 10.94 -4.02 11.49
N VAL A 117 10.67 -4.69 10.36
CA VAL A 117 11.71 -5.35 9.56
C VAL A 117 12.51 -4.34 8.75
N LEU A 118 11.86 -3.41 8.06
CA LEU A 118 12.53 -2.44 7.18
C LEU A 118 13.40 -1.44 7.96
N ASN A 119 13.04 -1.14 9.21
CA ASN A 119 13.72 -0.16 10.04
C ASN A 119 14.69 -0.80 11.06
N ALA A 120 14.90 -2.11 11.01
CA ALA A 120 15.79 -2.84 11.94
C ALA A 120 17.28 -2.49 11.79
N GLY A 121 17.66 -1.81 10.70
CA GLY A 121 19.05 -1.51 10.36
C GLY A 121 19.72 -2.66 9.60
N GLY A 122 20.54 -2.31 8.60
CA GLY A 122 21.13 -3.28 7.68
C GLY A 122 20.16 -3.74 6.57
N PRO A 123 20.57 -4.72 5.74
CA PRO A 123 19.71 -5.24 4.68
C PRO A 123 18.45 -5.90 5.25
N PRO A 124 17.25 -5.65 4.67
CA PRO A 124 16.02 -6.26 5.16
C PRO A 124 16.00 -7.79 5.01
N ASP A 125 15.40 -8.48 5.99
CA ASP A 125 15.11 -9.92 5.87
C ASP A 125 13.93 -10.14 4.91
N MET A 126 14.26 -10.50 3.67
CA MET A 126 13.29 -10.73 2.61
C MET A 126 12.39 -11.95 2.86
N GLN A 127 12.87 -12.95 3.60
CA GLN A 127 12.08 -14.14 3.94
C GLN A 127 11.02 -13.76 4.99
N GLN A 128 11.40 -12.97 5.99
CA GLN A 128 10.48 -12.45 6.99
C GLN A 128 9.43 -11.53 6.38
N LEU A 129 9.83 -10.60 5.50
CA LEU A 129 8.89 -9.72 4.78
C LEU A 129 7.86 -10.53 3.99
N LYS A 130 8.30 -11.54 3.23
CA LYS A 130 7.41 -12.41 2.47
C LYS A 130 6.43 -13.16 3.39
N ALA A 131 6.91 -13.67 4.52
CA ALA A 131 6.05 -14.36 5.49
C ALA A 131 4.98 -13.42 6.09
N ILE A 132 5.36 -12.17 6.43
CA ILE A 132 4.41 -11.16 6.91
C ILE A 132 3.36 -10.86 5.84
N MET A 133 3.76 -10.59 4.59
CA MET A 133 2.84 -10.33 3.49
C MET A 133 1.80 -11.45 3.33
N LEU A 134 2.26 -12.71 3.28
CA LEU A 134 1.37 -13.86 3.10
C LEU A 134 0.37 -14.02 4.27
N ARG A 135 0.81 -13.81 5.52
CA ARG A 135 -0.10 -13.89 6.68
C ARG A 135 -1.21 -12.85 6.64
N HIS A 136 -0.94 -11.68 6.07
CA HIS A 136 -1.90 -10.58 5.96
C HIS A 136 -2.70 -10.61 4.64
N GLY A 137 -2.56 -11.67 3.83
CA GLY A 137 -3.31 -11.86 2.59
C GLY A 137 -2.75 -11.10 1.38
N LEU A 138 -1.49 -10.64 1.45
CA LEU A 138 -0.76 -10.05 0.33
C LEU A 138 0.19 -11.09 -0.26
N VAL A 139 0.04 -11.39 -1.55
CA VAL A 139 0.91 -12.35 -2.24
C VAL A 139 1.88 -11.58 -3.13
N PRO A 140 3.19 -11.61 -2.82
CA PRO A 140 4.20 -10.96 -3.65
C PRO A 140 4.28 -11.61 -5.03
N VAL A 141 4.44 -10.79 -6.07
CA VAL A 141 4.68 -11.25 -7.45
C VAL A 141 5.99 -10.66 -7.98
N PRO A 142 6.59 -11.26 -9.03
CA PRO A 142 7.75 -10.68 -9.69
C PRO A 142 7.47 -9.25 -10.17
N ALA A 143 8.47 -8.37 -10.13
CA ALA A 143 8.36 -6.96 -10.50
C ALA A 143 8.17 -6.70 -12.01
N ALA A 144 7.77 -7.73 -12.77
CA ALA A 144 7.54 -7.67 -14.22
C ALA A 144 6.05 -7.90 -14.48
N LEU A 145 5.31 -6.80 -14.36
CA LEU A 145 4.16 -6.51 -15.18
C LEU A 145 4.58 -5.39 -16.12
#